data_AF-A0AB74M796-F1
#
_entry.id   AF-A0AB74M796-F1
#
_cell.length_a   1.000
_cell.length_b   1.000
_cell.length_c   1.000
_cell.angle_alpha   90.00
_cell.angle_beta   90.00
_cell.angle_gamma   90.00
#
_symmetry.space_group_name_H-M   'P 1'
#
loop_
_entity.id
_entity.type
_entity.pdbx_description
1 polymer ?
#
loop_
_entity_poly.entity_id
_entity_poly.type
_entity_poly.pdbx_seq_one_letter_code
_entity_poly.pdbx_strand_id
1 'polypeptide(L)'
;RASRRSPMFEKLRTARFLRIIPDTNGVSVGFQGRAARIARVHQFGEVGLVSPGNATKYPVRELLGLNEKDKQQITETVIAGLGK
;
A
#
# COMPACT_ATOMS: atom_id res chain seq x y z
N ARG A 1 -18.59 16.69 22.01
CA ARG A 1 -18.65 15.58 21.03
C ARG A 1 -17.30 15.50 20.33
N ALA A 2 -16.52 14.43 20.52
CA ALA A 2 -15.29 14.26 19.74
C ALA A 2 -15.67 14.03 18.27
N SER A 3 -15.29 14.97 17.40
CA SER A 3 -15.45 14.83 15.95
C SER A 3 -14.63 13.62 15.50
N ARG A 4 -15.31 12.53 15.12
CA ARG A 4 -14.65 11.35 14.56
C ARG A 4 -13.96 11.80 13.27
N ARG A 5 -12.62 11.80 13.26
CA ARG A 5 -11.84 12.22 12.09
C ARG A 5 -12.21 11.31 10.92
N SER A 6 -12.52 11.92 9.77
CA SER A 6 -12.72 11.17 8.53
C SER A 6 -11.50 10.30 8.24
N PRO A 7 -11.69 9.06 7.78
CA PRO A 7 -10.57 8.24 7.31
C PRO A 7 -9.79 8.99 6.21
N MET A 8 -8.47 8.79 6.17
CA MET A 8 -7.67 9.30 5.06
C MET A 8 -8.08 8.59 3.75
N PHE A 9 -7.79 9.23 2.61
CA PHE A 9 -7.96 8.64 1.27
C PHE A 9 -9.39 8.30 0.83
N GLU A 10 -10.42 8.85 1.48
CA GLU A 10 -11.83 8.63 1.08
C GLU A 10 -12.09 8.79 -0.42
N LYS A 11 -11.47 9.81 -1.03
CA LYS A 11 -11.55 10.04 -2.48
C LYS A 11 -10.64 9.10 -3.26
N LEU A 12 -9.39 8.96 -2.83
CA LEU A 12 -8.37 8.18 -3.54
C LEU A 12 -8.76 6.70 -3.66
N ARG A 13 -9.50 6.14 -2.70
CA ARG A 13 -9.98 4.74 -2.76
C ARG A 13 -11.14 4.49 -3.74
N THR A 14 -11.66 5.53 -4.41
CA THR A 14 -12.77 5.37 -5.36
C THR A 14 -12.29 4.91 -6.73
N ALA A 15 -13.17 4.23 -7.49
CA ALA A 15 -12.87 3.74 -8.83
C ALA A 15 -12.38 4.84 -9.79
N ARG A 16 -12.78 6.11 -9.57
CA ARG A 16 -12.33 7.27 -10.35
C ARG A 16 -10.79 7.42 -10.38
N PHE A 17 -10.11 7.02 -9.31
CA PHE A 17 -8.65 7.13 -9.21
C PHE A 17 -7.92 5.84 -9.56
N LEU A 18 -8.63 4.72 -9.66
CA LEU A 18 -8.06 3.46 -10.12
C LEU A 18 -7.93 3.48 -11.65
N ARG A 19 -6.77 3.03 -12.12
CA ARG A 19 -6.42 2.92 -13.53
C ARG A 19 -6.12 1.47 -13.83
N ILE A 20 -6.82 0.97 -14.85
CA ILE A 20 -6.58 -0.35 -15.43
C ILE A 20 -5.45 -0.18 -16.44
N ILE A 21 -4.42 -1.01 -16.32
CA ILE A 21 -3.25 -1.01 -17.17
C ILE A 21 -3.13 -2.44 -17.73
N PRO A 22 -3.64 -2.69 -18.95
CA PRO A 22 -3.46 -3.97 -19.61
C PRO A 22 -2.03 -4.11 -20.13
N ASP A 23 -1.52 -5.34 -20.09
CA ASP A 23 -0.25 -5.73 -20.71
C ASP A 23 -0.41 -7.09 -21.43
N THR A 24 0.66 -7.58 -22.09
CA THR A 24 0.61 -8.84 -22.84
C THR A 24 0.44 -10.08 -21.96
N ASN A 25 0.72 -9.96 -20.66
CA ASN A 25 0.71 -11.03 -19.68
C ASN A 25 -0.50 -10.97 -18.73
N GLY A 26 -1.33 -9.92 -18.82
CA GLY A 26 -2.51 -9.75 -17.99
C GLY A 26 -2.94 -8.29 -17.82
N VAL A 27 -3.49 -8.00 -16.63
CA VAL A 27 -4.04 -6.69 -16.29
C VAL A 27 -3.59 -6.30 -14.89
N SER A 28 -3.04 -5.11 -14.76
CA SER A 28 -2.76 -4.49 -13.47
C SER A 28 -3.74 -3.35 -13.19
N VAL A 29 -4.01 -3.09 -11.91
CA VAL A 29 -4.85 -1.98 -11.46
C VAL A 29 -4.07 -1.18 -10.43
N GLY A 30 -4.02 0.14 -10.62
CA GLY A 30 -3.28 1.00 -9.71
C GLY A 30 -3.61 2.47 -9.86
N PHE A 31 -2.71 3.31 -9.39
CA PHE A 31 -2.81 4.77 -9.48
C PHE A 31 -1.79 5.30 -10.48
N GLN A 32 -2.04 6.49 -11.05
CA GLN A 32 -1.09 7.20 -11.92
C GLN A 32 -0.86 8.65 -11.45
N GLY A 33 0.21 9.27 -11.92
CA GLY A 33 0.54 10.67 -11.66
C GLY A 33 0.55 11.04 -10.17
N ARG A 34 -0.15 12.13 -9.83
CA ARG A 34 -0.22 12.63 -8.44
C ARG A 34 -0.89 11.63 -7.49
N ALA A 35 -1.90 10.90 -7.94
CA ALA A 35 -2.57 9.88 -7.14
C ALA A 35 -1.60 8.76 -6.75
N ALA A 36 -0.77 8.30 -7.69
CA ALA A 36 0.26 7.29 -7.43
C ALA A 36 1.30 7.76 -6.42
N ARG A 37 1.75 9.01 -6.54
CA ARG A 37 2.71 9.59 -5.61
C ARG A 37 2.15 9.64 -4.18
N ILE A 38 0.92 10.12 -4.02
CA ILE A 38 0.24 10.16 -2.71
C ILE A 38 0.13 8.75 -2.15
N ALA A 39 -0.35 7.79 -2.95
CA ALA A 39 -0.48 6.40 -2.52
C ALA A 39 0.86 5.81 -2.04
N ARG A 40 1.94 5.97 -2.81
CA ARG A 40 3.27 5.44 -2.43
C ARG A 40 3.84 6.09 -1.18
N VAL A 41 3.81 7.42 -1.10
CA VAL A 41 4.29 8.16 0.07
C VAL A 41 3.64 7.66 1.35
N HIS A 42 2.34 7.40 1.31
CA HIS A 42 1.62 6.96 2.49
C HIS A 42 1.65 5.44 2.72
N GLN A 43 1.76 4.63 1.67
CA GLN A 43 1.82 3.17 1.79
C GLN A 43 3.19 2.72 2.29
N PHE A 44 4.25 3.21 1.64
CA PHE A 44 5.64 2.84 1.92
C PHE A 44 6.32 3.81 2.90
N GLY A 45 5.57 4.76 3.44
CA GLY A 45 6.10 5.76 4.36
C GLY A 45 7.22 6.59 3.75
N GLU A 46 7.13 7.00 2.48
CA GLU A 46 8.15 7.84 1.85
C GLU A 46 8.11 9.29 2.40
N VAL A 47 9.05 10.12 1.94
CA VAL A 47 9.05 11.55 2.25
C VAL A 47 8.11 12.28 1.28
N GLY A 48 7.16 13.04 1.83
CA GLY A 48 6.23 13.85 1.05
C GLY A 48 6.26 15.32 1.45
N LEU A 49 6.05 16.21 0.48
CA LEU A 49 5.87 17.64 0.73
C LEU A 49 4.50 17.90 1.35
N VAL A 50 4.47 18.55 2.52
CA VAL A 50 3.25 19.02 3.18
C VAL A 50 2.91 20.46 2.79
N SER A 51 3.94 21.26 2.49
CA SER A 51 3.85 22.60 1.91
C SER A 51 5.13 22.90 1.12
N PRO A 52 5.19 23.98 0.32
CA PRO A 52 6.44 24.40 -0.30
C PRO A 52 7.56 24.49 0.75
N GLY A 53 8.70 23.86 0.48
CA GLY A 53 9.85 23.81 1.40
C GLY A 53 9.74 22.87 2.59
N ASN A 54 8.56 22.35 2.93
CA ASN A 54 8.37 21.49 4.10
C ASN A 54 8.04 20.07 3.69
N ALA A 55 8.96 19.15 3.99
CA ALA A 55 8.80 17.72 3.75
C ALA A 55 8.70 16.94 5.08
N THR A 56 7.97 15.84 5.06
CA THR A 56 7.83 14.95 6.22
C THR A 56 7.90 13.50 5.79
N LYS A 57 8.53 12.67 6.61
CA LYS A 57 8.53 11.21 6.47
C LYS A 57 7.22 10.68 7.05
N TYR A 58 6.45 9.97 6.23
CA TYR A 58 5.21 9.36 6.69
C TYR A 58 5.46 8.00 7.35
N PRO A 59 4.65 7.59 8.33
CA PRO A 59 4.67 6.21 8.81
C PRO A 59 4.22 5.26 7.70
N VAL A 60 4.85 4.09 7.62
CA VAL A 60 4.47 3.00 6.73
C VAL A 60 3.07 2.51 7.10
N ARG A 61 2.23 2.23 6.10
CA ARG A 61 0.93 1.59 6.31
C ARG A 61 1.04 0.10 6.05
N GLU A 62 1.43 -0.61 7.10
CA GLU A 62 1.39 -2.07 7.10
C GLU A 62 -0.05 -2.53 6.82
N LEU A 63 -0.20 -3.35 5.78
CA LEU A 63 -1.44 -4.08 5.58
C LEU A 63 -1.52 -5.15 6.67
N LEU A 64 -2.73 -5.52 7.10
CA LEU A 64 -2.91 -6.73 7.88
C LEU A 64 -2.21 -7.87 7.12
N GLY A 65 -1.21 -8.46 7.76
CA GLY A 65 -0.25 -9.32 7.09
C GLY A 65 0.26 -10.39 8.04
N LEU A 66 1.09 -11.26 7.47
CA LEU A 66 1.73 -12.35 8.18
C LEU A 66 2.64 -11.76 9.26
N ASN A 67 2.35 -12.08 10.52
CA ASN A 67 3.30 -11.83 11.58
C ASN A 67 4.50 -12.80 11.43
N GLU A 68 5.56 -12.61 12.23
CA GLU A 68 6.76 -13.44 12.13
C GLU A 68 6.49 -14.93 12.32
N LYS A 69 5.53 -15.29 13.18
CA LYS A 69 5.11 -16.68 13.36
C LYS A 69 4.43 -17.22 12.11
N ASP A 70 3.54 -16.45 11.50
CA ASP A 70 2.85 -16.85 10.28
C ASP A 70 3.85 -17.06 9.14
N LYS A 71 4.86 -16.18 9.02
CA LYS A 71 5.97 -16.32 8.05
C LYS A 71 6.78 -17.59 8.30
N GLN A 72 7.09 -17.88 9.55
CA GLN A 72 7.85 -19.08 9.92
C GLN A 72 7.10 -20.36 9.58
N GLN A 73 5.81 -20.43 9.92
CA GLN A 73 4.97 -21.59 9.60
C GLN A 73 4.84 -21.83 8.10
N ILE A 74 4.67 -20.77 7.31
CA ILE A 74 4.63 -20.88 5.84
C ILE A 74 5.98 -21.41 5.32
N THR A 75 7.09 -20.86 5.83
CA THR A 75 8.44 -21.27 5.41
C THR A 75 8.69 -22.75 5.70
N GLU A 76 8.37 -23.21 6.91
CA GLU A 76 8.49 -24.62 7.30
C GLU A 76 7.62 -25.52 6.43
N THR A 77 6.38 -25.11 6.14
CA THR A 77 5.46 -25.85 5.27
C THR A 77 6.00 -25.99 3.85
N VAL A 78 6.56 -24.91 3.29
CA VAL A 78 7.16 -24.93 1.95
C VAL A 78 8.38 -25.85 1.90
N ILE A 79 9.30 -25.73 2.88
CA ILE A 79 10.50 -26.57 2.95
C ILE A 79 10.13 -28.06 3.07
N ALA A 80 9.18 -28.39 3.94
CA ALA A 80 8.69 -29.77 4.09
C ALA A 80 8.07 -30.32 2.79
N GLY A 81 7.45 -29.46 1.99
CA GLY A 81 6.88 -29.82 0.69
C GLY A 81 7.91 -30.07 -0.42
N LEU A 82 9.10 -29.46 -0.34
CA LEU A 82 10.19 -29.60 -1.34
C LEU A 82 11.04 -30.85 -1.14
N GLY A 83 10.93 -31.53 0.01
CA GLY A 83 11.62 -32.79 0.30
C GLY A 83 10.89 -34.05 -0.21
N LYS A 84 9.84 -33.88 -1.02
CA LYS A 84 9.13 -34.95 -1.74
C LYS A 84 9.48 -34.88 -3.22
#